data_AF-A0A9P6M1Q0-F1
#
_entry.id   AF-A0A9P6M1Q0-F1
#
_cell.length_a   1.000
_cell.length_b   1.000
_cell.length_c   1.000
_cell.angle_alpha   90.00
_cell.angle_beta   90.00
_cell.angle_gamma   90.00
#
_symmetry.space_group_name_H-M   'P 1'
#
loop_
_entity.id
_entity.type
_entity.pdbx_description
1 polymer ?
#
loop_
_entity_poly.entity_id
_entity_poly.type
_entity_poly.pdbx_seq_one_letter_code
_entity_poly.pdbx_strand_id
1 'polypeptide(L)'
;MYSRFGGRYANSIRWTRQGGYPEMLTSLCNSWKNLPMPTKVAMTLTIFASLAASVADKGAVYFITPAVRMGAAEPFVVKSPQFVQSGVQRTFSGWSSSYPYGADIVDAMKTMISVTADVPEAISGRVYTPRTSDYVITCDHFDLQFEMREVLASNLLLPNNGCTVVNYVSYGGFQAEFDRAKVVNVAKGRWSIRVPATSNATVASVGTSWSIFVDRRICALGEPLTSVSEHVKSGLTALPSTMVTKCVYPTGEISVLSASVVTFFVPTSTSFRRVAATVFDGHDDLLQAMEVSINNTPATSNATQFTELTSHDSFIEALFCLAYGRPAVSLRCRYHNINMLIIKQQGLDGPITKARGGKPFPYPPSTSIAMTIEHVPILHSGVPQPISMSTLKNATFEAAHYMASLGHNFYADYDEEQLYVLFDTMDPHQGFTVPDWLLISIATIMAVCLCLWGAIKVLLEARYTSSLYKVVATQLSLQTGMAAPMLMRSRLEPFEFERIPVAAAAGSHEVDTSTTKSPLGRTSC
;
A
#
# COMPACT_ATOMS: atom_id res chain seq x y z
N MET A 1 1.47 10.15 -56.74
CA MET A 1 1.24 9.21 -57.86
C MET A 1 1.93 9.76 -59.10
N TYR A 2 2.65 8.95 -59.87
CA TYR A 2 3.38 9.36 -61.07
C TYR A 2 2.69 8.81 -62.31
N SER A 3 2.57 9.59 -63.38
CA SER A 3 2.19 9.08 -64.71
C SER A 3 3.30 9.36 -65.71
N ARG A 4 3.64 8.37 -66.55
CA ARG A 4 4.55 8.55 -67.69
C ARG A 4 3.74 8.85 -68.96
N PHE A 5 4.19 9.84 -69.72
CA PHE A 5 3.73 10.08 -71.09
C PHE A 5 4.94 10.38 -71.98
N GLY A 6 5.09 9.68 -73.11
CA GLY A 6 6.17 9.93 -74.08
C GLY A 6 7.61 9.73 -73.57
N GLY A 7 7.84 8.84 -72.60
CA GLY A 7 9.19 8.56 -72.06
C GLY A 7 9.77 9.63 -71.12
N ARG A 8 9.05 10.74 -70.88
CA ARG A 8 9.40 11.76 -69.88
C ARG A 8 8.53 11.57 -68.63
N TYR A 9 9.11 11.73 -67.45
CA TYR A 9 8.33 11.76 -66.20
C TYR A 9 7.43 13.00 -66.26
N ALA A 10 6.10 12.83 -66.17
CA ALA A 10 5.26 13.98 -65.87
C ALA A 10 5.70 14.49 -64.51
N ASN A 11 6.35 15.66 -64.48
CA ASN A 11 6.83 16.24 -63.24
C ASN A 11 5.64 16.39 -62.31
N SER A 12 5.79 15.81 -61.13
CA SER A 12 4.76 15.71 -60.10
C SER A 12 4.03 17.04 -59.94
N ILE A 13 2.72 17.05 -60.14
CA ILE A 13 1.89 18.06 -59.49
C ILE A 13 2.15 17.85 -58.00
N ARG A 14 2.85 18.78 -57.35
CA ARG A 14 2.76 18.91 -55.91
C ARG A 14 1.28 19.14 -55.65
N TRP A 15 0.60 18.12 -55.11
CA TRP A 15 -0.50 18.42 -54.22
C TRP A 15 0.14 19.33 -53.17
N THR A 16 -0.12 20.64 -53.25
CA THR A 16 -0.13 21.44 -52.03
C THR A 16 -0.96 20.65 -51.04
N ARG A 17 -0.61 20.69 -49.76
CA ARG A 17 -1.36 20.06 -48.65
C ARG A 17 -2.83 20.54 -48.53
N GLN A 18 -3.43 21.07 -49.60
CA GLN A 18 -4.73 21.72 -49.72
C GLN A 18 -5.52 21.19 -50.93
N GLY A 19 -5.34 19.93 -51.33
CA GLY A 19 -6.39 19.22 -52.04
C GLY A 19 -7.15 18.40 -51.00
N GLY A 20 -8.22 18.95 -50.43
CA GLY A 20 -9.07 18.24 -49.49
C GLY A 20 -9.85 17.07 -50.13
N TYR A 21 -10.65 16.41 -49.29
CA TYR A 21 -11.66 15.44 -49.73
C TYR A 21 -12.57 15.97 -50.86
N PRO A 22 -13.01 17.25 -50.87
CA PRO A 22 -13.84 17.79 -51.94
C PRO A 22 -13.17 17.73 -53.32
N GLU A 23 -11.87 17.96 -53.41
CA GLU A 23 -11.12 17.98 -54.66
C GLU A 23 -10.96 16.57 -55.23
N MET A 24 -10.69 15.60 -54.37
CA MET A 24 -10.67 14.18 -54.76
C MET A 24 -12.07 13.71 -55.22
N LEU A 25 -13.13 14.13 -54.52
CA LEU A 25 -14.50 13.75 -54.84
C LEU A 25 -14.98 14.38 -56.16
N THR A 26 -14.76 15.68 -56.35
CA THR A 26 -15.13 16.43 -57.55
C THR A 26 -14.36 15.94 -58.77
N SER A 27 -13.08 15.61 -58.61
CA SER A 27 -12.28 15.00 -59.68
C SER A 27 -12.82 13.62 -60.10
N LEU A 28 -13.21 12.80 -59.12
CA LEU A 28 -13.82 11.49 -59.33
C LEU A 28 -15.18 11.60 -60.02
N CYS A 29 -16.03 12.55 -59.60
CA CYS A 29 -17.34 12.82 -60.19
C CYS A 29 -17.23 13.34 -61.63
N ASN A 30 -16.38 14.33 -61.88
CA ASN A 30 -16.22 14.95 -63.20
C ASN A 30 -15.59 14.00 -64.23
N SER A 31 -14.81 13.03 -63.77
CA SER A 31 -14.11 12.06 -64.62
C SER A 31 -14.72 10.66 -64.57
N TRP A 32 -15.88 10.51 -63.93
CA TRP A 32 -16.50 9.22 -63.65
C TRP A 32 -16.79 8.41 -64.91
N LYS A 33 -17.09 9.04 -66.04
CA LYS A 33 -17.38 8.34 -67.29
C LYS A 33 -16.13 7.86 -68.04
N ASN A 34 -14.98 8.52 -67.84
CA ASN A 34 -13.78 8.32 -68.67
C ASN A 34 -12.69 7.48 -67.99
N LEU A 35 -12.85 7.18 -66.70
CA LEU A 35 -11.88 6.36 -65.97
C LEU A 35 -12.17 4.86 -66.13
N PRO A 36 -11.14 4.01 -66.22
CA PRO A 36 -11.30 2.58 -66.07
C PRO A 36 -11.89 2.24 -64.70
N MET A 37 -12.81 1.27 -64.66
CA MET A 37 -13.46 0.82 -63.42
C MET A 37 -12.49 0.49 -62.26
N PRO A 38 -11.36 -0.20 -62.46
CA PRO A 38 -10.41 -0.47 -61.37
C PRO A 38 -9.80 0.81 -60.77
N THR A 39 -9.60 1.85 -61.58
CA THR A 39 -9.08 3.16 -61.11
C THR A 39 -10.11 3.90 -60.27
N LYS A 40 -11.40 3.81 -60.63
CA LYS A 40 -12.50 4.36 -59.83
C LYS A 40 -12.56 3.68 -58.47
N VAL A 41 -12.55 2.34 -58.46
CA VAL A 41 -12.58 1.54 -57.23
C VAL A 41 -11.40 1.89 -56.33
N ALA A 42 -10.19 2.01 -56.88
CA ALA A 42 -9.01 2.40 -56.10
C ALA A 42 -9.14 3.81 -55.50
N MET A 43 -9.58 4.81 -56.27
CA MET A 43 -9.77 6.18 -55.77
C MET A 43 -10.83 6.26 -54.68
N THR A 44 -11.99 5.61 -54.88
CA THR A 44 -13.06 5.55 -53.89
C THR A 44 -12.60 4.90 -52.59
N LEU A 45 -11.91 3.75 -52.67
CA LEU A 45 -11.32 3.07 -51.51
C LEU A 45 -10.32 3.96 -50.76
N THR A 46 -9.51 4.72 -51.49
CA THR A 46 -8.52 5.62 -50.89
C THR A 46 -9.21 6.74 -50.10
N ILE A 47 -10.26 7.34 -50.65
CA ILE A 47 -11.05 8.41 -49.99
C ILE A 47 -11.68 7.88 -48.69
N PHE A 48 -12.40 6.76 -48.76
CA PHE A 48 -13.04 6.17 -47.56
C PHE A 48 -12.01 5.73 -46.51
N ALA A 49 -10.89 5.13 -46.91
CA ALA A 49 -9.83 4.72 -46.00
C ALA A 49 -9.20 5.92 -45.26
N SER A 50 -8.97 7.03 -45.97
CA SER A 50 -8.43 8.25 -45.34
C SER A 50 -9.41 8.94 -44.38
N LEU A 51 -10.71 8.95 -44.69
CA LEU A 51 -11.76 9.42 -43.77
C LEU A 51 -11.84 8.55 -42.52
N ALA A 52 -11.86 7.23 -42.69
CA ALA A 52 -11.90 6.27 -41.58
C ALA A 52 -10.67 6.42 -40.66
N ALA A 53 -9.46 6.58 -41.24
CA ALA A 53 -8.25 6.82 -40.47
C ALA A 53 -8.32 8.13 -39.66
N SER A 54 -8.83 9.21 -40.25
CA SER A 54 -8.99 10.49 -39.55
C SER A 54 -10.00 10.44 -38.39
N VAL A 55 -11.04 9.62 -38.50
CA VAL A 55 -12.03 9.42 -37.42
C VAL A 55 -11.46 8.51 -36.33
N ALA A 56 -10.74 7.46 -36.72
CA ALA A 56 -10.11 6.52 -35.80
C ALA A 56 -9.06 7.21 -34.91
N ASP A 57 -8.27 8.12 -35.46
CA ASP A 57 -7.25 8.88 -34.71
C ASP A 57 -7.87 9.72 -33.57
N LYS A 58 -9.00 10.38 -33.85
CA LYS A 58 -9.75 11.14 -32.83
C LYS A 58 -10.48 10.24 -31.84
N GLY A 59 -11.00 9.10 -32.31
CA GLY A 59 -11.68 8.12 -31.47
C GLY A 59 -10.73 7.42 -30.49
N ALA A 60 -9.49 7.14 -30.90
CA ALA A 60 -8.49 6.45 -30.08
C ALA A 60 -8.18 7.21 -28.78
N VAL A 61 -8.13 8.54 -28.83
CA VAL A 61 -7.86 9.40 -27.66
C VAL A 61 -8.91 9.22 -26.55
N TYR A 62 -10.17 8.92 -26.88
CA TYR A 62 -11.22 8.69 -25.88
C TYR A 62 -11.04 7.40 -25.08
N PHE A 63 -10.28 6.45 -25.61
CA PHE A 63 -10.02 5.17 -24.95
C PHE A 63 -8.72 5.18 -24.13
N ILE A 64 -7.95 6.27 -24.17
CA ILE A 64 -6.74 6.45 -23.39
C ILE A 64 -7.13 7.05 -22.04
N THR A 65 -7.02 6.27 -20.97
CA THR A 65 -7.32 6.75 -19.62
C THR A 65 -6.05 7.17 -18.88
N PRO A 66 -6.10 8.25 -18.08
CA PRO A 66 -5.03 8.56 -17.15
C PRO A 66 -4.86 7.38 -16.18
N ALA A 67 -3.62 6.96 -15.97
CA ALA A 67 -3.28 5.93 -15.02
C ALA A 67 -2.08 6.34 -14.20
N VAL A 68 -2.08 5.93 -12.94
CA VAL A 68 -0.92 6.09 -12.05
C VAL A 68 -0.24 4.73 -11.97
N ARG A 69 1.02 4.68 -12.37
CA ARG A 69 1.87 3.50 -12.20
C ARG A 69 2.86 3.79 -11.08
N MET A 70 2.96 2.90 -10.11
CA MET A 70 3.99 2.99 -9.09
C MET A 70 5.35 2.64 -9.70
N GLY A 71 6.36 3.45 -9.41
CA GLY A 71 7.76 3.17 -9.74
C GLY A 71 8.30 1.95 -9.00
N ALA A 72 9.58 1.64 -9.23
CA ALA A 72 10.28 0.64 -8.44
C ALA A 72 10.41 1.12 -6.98
N ALA A 73 10.41 0.17 -6.04
CA ALA A 73 10.66 0.48 -4.64
C ALA A 73 12.12 0.90 -4.45
N GLU A 74 12.33 2.10 -3.90
CA GLU A 74 13.66 2.61 -3.54
C GLU A 74 13.79 2.74 -2.02
N PRO A 75 14.91 2.26 -1.44
CA PRO A 75 15.14 2.35 -0.01
C PRO A 75 15.41 3.79 0.42
N PHE A 76 14.65 4.28 1.40
CA PHE A 76 14.76 5.63 1.94
C PHE A 76 14.78 5.58 3.47
N VAL A 77 15.86 6.07 4.08
CA VAL A 77 15.98 6.14 5.54
C VAL A 77 15.49 7.49 6.02
N VAL A 78 14.45 7.46 6.84
CA VAL A 78 13.96 8.62 7.58
C VAL A 78 14.64 8.69 8.93
N LYS A 79 15.07 9.90 9.30
CA LYS A 79 15.55 10.22 10.64
C LYS A 79 14.62 11.26 11.23
N SER A 80 14.01 10.99 12.38
CA SER A 80 13.07 11.92 13.01
C SER A 80 13.29 12.04 14.52
N PRO A 81 13.15 13.26 15.09
CA PRO A 81 13.17 13.48 16.53
C PRO A 81 11.75 13.24 17.09
N GLN A 82 11.28 12.00 17.09
CA GLN A 82 9.91 11.66 17.51
C GLN A 82 9.80 11.24 18.98
N PHE A 83 10.79 11.56 19.82
CA PHE A 83 10.75 11.16 21.23
C PHE A 83 10.12 12.23 22.11
N VAL A 84 9.25 11.79 23.01
CA VAL A 84 8.78 12.56 24.15
C VAL A 84 9.21 11.85 25.42
N GLN A 85 9.92 12.56 26.29
CA GLN A 85 10.28 12.05 27.60
C GLN A 85 9.25 12.50 28.64
N SER A 86 8.61 11.54 29.29
CA SER A 86 7.72 11.78 30.44
C SER A 86 8.32 11.10 31.67
N GLY A 87 9.04 11.87 32.50
CA GLY A 87 9.80 11.32 33.62
C GLY A 87 10.91 10.37 33.16
N VAL A 88 10.84 9.11 33.59
CA VAL A 88 11.79 8.03 33.21
C VAL A 88 11.37 7.25 31.97
N GLN A 89 10.14 7.49 31.46
CA GLN A 89 9.58 6.77 30.33
C GLN A 89 9.81 7.54 29.04
N ARG A 90 10.31 6.85 28.01
CA ARG A 90 10.42 7.40 26.65
C ARG A 90 9.29 6.85 25.77
N THR A 91 8.53 7.75 25.15
CA THR A 91 7.43 7.42 24.25
C THR A 91 7.65 8.06 22.89
N PHE A 92 7.16 7.45 21.81
CA PHE A 92 7.19 8.07 20.48
C PHE A 92 5.92 8.88 20.24
N SER A 93 6.07 10.14 19.82
CA SER A 93 4.95 10.98 19.40
C SER A 93 4.41 10.53 18.04
N GLY A 94 3.09 10.48 17.89
CA GLY A 94 2.42 10.17 16.61
C GLY A 94 2.04 8.70 16.44
N TRP A 95 2.65 7.79 17.21
CA TRP A 95 2.43 6.35 17.08
C TRP A 95 1.56 5.76 18.18
N SER A 96 0.57 6.53 18.60
CA SER A 96 -0.51 6.04 19.43
C SER A 96 -1.83 6.41 18.79
N SER A 97 -2.71 5.43 18.58
CA SER A 97 -3.99 5.64 17.92
C SER A 97 -5.04 4.65 18.42
N SER A 98 -6.31 4.94 18.13
CA SER A 98 -7.42 4.07 18.47
C SER A 98 -7.94 3.37 17.21
N TYR A 99 -8.12 2.06 17.26
CA TYR A 99 -8.63 1.23 16.17
C TYR A 99 -9.85 0.42 16.62
N PRO A 100 -10.78 0.09 15.72
CA PRO A 100 -11.90 -0.80 16.06
C PRO A 100 -11.39 -2.15 16.58
N TYR A 101 -12.00 -2.64 17.65
CA TYR A 101 -11.68 -3.96 18.20
C TYR A 101 -11.86 -5.05 17.14
N GLY A 102 -10.89 -5.96 17.04
CA GLY A 102 -10.86 -7.03 16.04
C GLY A 102 -10.31 -6.61 14.66
N ALA A 103 -9.91 -5.35 14.48
CA ALA A 103 -9.14 -4.94 13.31
C ALA A 103 -7.77 -5.63 13.29
N ASP A 104 -7.19 -5.77 12.09
CA ASP A 104 -5.85 -6.31 11.92
C ASP A 104 -4.81 -5.38 12.56
N ILE A 105 -4.15 -5.88 13.61
CA ILE A 105 -3.16 -5.11 14.36
C ILE A 105 -1.95 -4.78 13.50
N VAL A 106 -1.54 -5.67 12.61
CA VAL A 106 -0.35 -5.47 11.77
C VAL A 106 -0.60 -4.35 10.78
N ASP A 107 -1.79 -4.31 10.18
CA ASP A 107 -2.16 -3.23 9.27
C ASP A 107 -2.35 -1.89 9.99
N ALA A 108 -2.86 -1.90 11.22
CA ALA A 108 -2.87 -0.71 12.07
C ALA A 108 -1.44 -0.20 12.32
N MET A 109 -0.51 -1.07 12.74
CA MET A 109 0.88 -0.72 12.97
C MET A 109 1.58 -0.22 11.70
N LYS A 110 1.41 -0.89 10.55
CA LYS A 110 1.93 -0.43 9.24
C LYS A 110 1.44 0.96 8.92
N THR A 111 0.12 1.18 9.06
CA THR A 111 -0.53 2.46 8.76
C THR A 111 0.09 3.56 9.62
N MET A 112 0.18 3.33 10.94
CA MET A 112 0.76 4.27 11.90
C MET A 112 2.21 4.65 11.57
N ILE A 113 3.05 3.69 11.17
CA ILE A 113 4.45 3.98 10.80
C ILE A 113 4.52 4.70 9.44
N SER A 114 3.60 4.37 8.51
CA SER A 114 3.56 4.93 7.16
C SER A 114 2.91 6.31 7.06
N VAL A 115 2.38 6.87 8.16
CA VAL A 115 1.72 8.18 8.14
C VAL A 115 2.73 9.25 7.72
N THR A 116 2.46 9.87 6.56
CA THR A 116 3.36 10.89 5.99
C THR A 116 3.46 12.15 6.83
N ALA A 117 2.47 12.42 7.70
CA ALA A 117 2.53 13.54 8.64
C ALA A 117 3.66 13.41 9.67
N ASP A 118 4.05 12.17 10.00
CA ASP A 118 5.13 11.90 10.95
C ASP A 118 6.49 11.81 10.25
N VAL A 119 6.53 11.70 8.91
CA VAL A 119 7.76 11.64 8.12
C VAL A 119 8.24 13.06 7.80
N PRO A 120 9.40 13.51 8.31
CA PRO A 120 9.96 14.81 7.98
C PRO A 120 10.19 14.94 6.47
N GLU A 121 9.77 16.08 5.90
CA GLU A 121 9.93 16.41 4.47
C GLU A 121 9.29 15.38 3.52
N ALA A 122 8.20 14.72 3.94
CA ALA A 122 7.51 13.74 3.12
C ALA A 122 7.08 14.32 1.77
N ILE A 123 7.50 13.66 0.69
CA ILE A 123 7.06 13.96 -0.68
C ILE A 123 5.59 13.56 -0.83
N SER A 124 4.77 14.52 -1.25
CA SER A 124 3.33 14.30 -1.48
C SER A 124 3.08 13.24 -2.55
N GLY A 125 2.17 12.30 -2.27
CA GLY A 125 1.81 11.21 -3.17
C GLY A 125 2.78 10.02 -3.20
N ARG A 126 3.98 10.13 -2.62
CA ARG A 126 4.89 9.00 -2.43
C ARG A 126 4.34 8.06 -1.36
N VAL A 127 4.38 6.76 -1.64
CA VAL A 127 3.99 5.73 -0.67
C VAL A 127 5.23 5.27 0.10
N TYR A 128 5.12 5.24 1.43
CA TYR A 128 6.19 4.85 2.35
C TYR A 128 5.81 3.53 3.01
N THR A 129 6.46 2.43 2.62
CA THR A 129 6.22 1.11 3.21
C THR A 129 7.36 0.75 4.14
N PRO A 130 7.15 0.52 5.45
CA PRO A 130 8.23 0.13 6.36
C PRO A 130 8.87 -1.18 5.90
N ARG A 131 10.20 -1.20 5.75
CA ARG A 131 10.90 -2.40 5.30
C ARG A 131 11.02 -3.40 6.45
N THR A 132 10.60 -4.64 6.20
CA THR A 132 10.80 -5.78 7.10
C THR A 132 12.07 -6.54 6.75
N SER A 133 12.50 -7.41 7.66
CA SER A 133 13.72 -8.20 7.59
C SER A 133 13.48 -9.57 8.18
N ASP A 134 14.19 -10.57 7.64
CA ASP A 134 14.17 -11.91 8.20
C ASP A 134 14.95 -11.95 9.52
N TYR A 135 14.41 -12.68 10.49
CA TYR A 135 14.99 -12.84 11.81
C TYR A 135 14.89 -14.28 12.28
N VAL A 136 15.75 -14.62 13.24
CA VAL A 136 15.70 -15.88 13.97
C VAL A 136 15.35 -15.59 15.41
N ILE A 137 14.36 -16.30 15.94
CA ILE A 137 14.00 -16.24 17.36
C ILE A 137 15.10 -16.96 18.14
N THR A 138 15.82 -16.22 18.97
CA THR A 138 16.82 -16.80 19.88
C THR A 138 16.16 -17.24 21.18
N CYS A 139 15.06 -16.60 21.56
CA CYS A 139 14.27 -16.99 22.70
C CYS A 139 12.84 -16.45 22.68
N ASP A 140 11.89 -17.32 23.00
CA ASP A 140 10.47 -17.04 23.15
C ASP A 140 9.87 -17.66 24.42
N HIS A 141 10.66 -18.36 25.24
CA HIS A 141 10.25 -18.94 26.51
C HIS A 141 10.99 -18.27 27.67
N PHE A 142 10.27 -17.93 28.74
CA PHE A 142 10.81 -17.12 29.84
C PHE A 142 10.38 -17.64 31.20
N ASP A 143 11.30 -17.61 32.16
CA ASP A 143 10.96 -17.82 33.56
C ASP A 143 10.39 -16.52 34.14
N LEU A 144 9.29 -16.62 34.89
CA LEU A 144 8.58 -15.45 35.39
C LEU A 144 8.93 -15.19 36.85
N GLN A 145 9.56 -14.05 37.11
CA GLN A 145 9.81 -13.55 38.45
C GLN A 145 8.76 -12.51 38.83
N PHE A 146 8.08 -12.73 39.95
CA PHE A 146 7.11 -11.77 40.47
C PHE A 146 7.77 -10.85 41.49
N GLU A 147 7.64 -9.54 41.28
CA GLU A 147 8.20 -8.50 42.13
C GLU A 147 7.12 -7.51 42.58
N MET A 148 7.32 -6.92 43.75
CA MET A 148 6.61 -5.71 44.18
C MET A 148 7.63 -4.62 44.42
N ARG A 149 7.27 -3.38 44.07
CA ARG A 149 8.19 -2.21 44.00
C ARG A 149 9.10 -2.01 45.23
N GLU A 150 8.68 -2.48 46.40
CA GLU A 150 9.37 -2.29 47.68
C GLU A 150 10.13 -3.53 48.19
N VAL A 151 9.93 -4.71 47.58
CA VAL A 151 10.55 -5.98 48.03
C VAL A 151 10.95 -6.83 46.81
N LEU A 152 12.27 -7.00 46.62
CA LEU A 152 12.83 -8.01 45.73
C LEU A 152 12.66 -9.39 46.38
N ALA A 153 11.51 -10.02 46.15
CA ALA A 153 11.30 -11.38 46.58
C ALA A 153 11.88 -12.35 45.54
N SER A 154 13.20 -12.56 45.58
CA SER A 154 13.91 -13.54 44.74
C SER A 154 13.35 -14.97 44.81
N ASN A 155 12.48 -15.24 45.79
CA ASN A 155 11.90 -16.55 46.06
C ASN A 155 10.63 -16.82 45.24
N LEU A 156 10.11 -15.83 44.51
CA LEU A 156 8.95 -15.96 43.63
C LEU A 156 9.43 -16.03 42.18
N LEU A 157 10.04 -17.17 41.81
CA LEU A 157 10.36 -17.55 40.42
C LEU A 157 9.48 -18.72 39.93
N LEU A 158 8.73 -18.51 38.85
CA LEU A 158 7.84 -19.48 38.23
C LEU A 158 8.60 -20.03 37.02
N PRO A 159 9.19 -21.23 37.12
CA PRO A 159 9.97 -21.79 36.03
C PRO A 159 9.04 -22.19 34.88
N ASN A 160 9.43 -21.84 33.66
CA ASN A 160 8.78 -22.23 32.41
C ASN A 160 9.84 -22.70 31.38
N ASN A 161 10.96 -23.27 31.85
CA ASN A 161 12.12 -23.63 31.04
C ASN A 161 12.60 -22.47 30.16
N GLY A 162 12.55 -21.25 30.70
CA GLY A 162 12.89 -20.06 29.94
C GLY A 162 14.39 -19.90 29.72
N CYS A 163 14.75 -19.21 28.64
CA CYS A 163 16.14 -18.85 28.37
C CYS A 163 16.63 -17.69 29.27
N THR A 164 15.70 -16.88 29.78
CA THR A 164 15.95 -15.71 30.61
C THR A 164 14.74 -15.43 31.50
N VAL A 165 14.90 -14.48 32.42
CA VAL A 165 13.91 -14.11 33.43
C VAL A 165 13.17 -12.84 33.01
N VAL A 166 11.85 -12.89 33.15
CA VAL A 166 10.93 -11.76 33.01
C VAL A 166 10.50 -11.32 34.40
N ASN A 167 10.64 -10.03 34.70
CA ASN A 167 10.08 -9.44 35.90
C ASN A 167 8.69 -8.91 35.63
N TYR A 168 7.72 -9.42 36.37
CA TYR A 168 6.40 -8.81 36.51
C TYR A 168 6.36 -8.05 37.83
N VAL A 169 6.35 -6.73 37.74
CA VAL A 169 6.21 -5.86 38.91
C VAL A 169 4.78 -5.40 39.00
N SER A 170 4.17 -5.56 40.18
CA SER A 170 2.88 -4.95 40.48
C SER A 170 3.04 -3.82 41.49
N TYR A 171 2.26 -2.75 41.32
CA TYR A 171 2.21 -1.66 42.27
C TYR A 171 0.77 -1.13 42.41
N GLY A 172 0.42 -0.75 43.63
CA GLY A 172 -0.80 0.00 43.92
C GLY A 172 -0.49 1.08 44.94
N GLY A 173 -1.31 2.13 45.00
CA GLY A 173 -1.15 3.23 45.96
C GLY A 173 -1.45 2.84 47.42
N PHE A 174 -0.85 1.75 47.91
CA PHE A 174 -0.95 1.22 49.26
C PHE A 174 0.38 0.57 49.69
N GLN A 175 0.60 0.47 51.01
CA GLN A 175 1.72 -0.28 51.58
C GLN A 175 1.34 -1.75 51.73
N ALA A 176 2.10 -2.62 51.08
CA ALA A 176 1.89 -4.07 51.08
C ALA A 176 2.58 -4.74 52.27
N GLU A 177 1.92 -5.68 52.94
CA GLU A 177 2.53 -6.49 54.01
C GLU A 177 3.10 -7.79 53.42
N PHE A 178 4.30 -7.70 52.82
CA PHE A 178 4.89 -8.82 52.08
C PHE A 178 5.18 -10.05 52.94
N ASP A 179 5.55 -9.87 54.21
CA ASP A 179 5.76 -10.98 55.14
C ASP A 179 4.49 -11.82 55.38
N ARG A 180 3.32 -11.27 55.02
CA ARG A 180 2.02 -11.94 55.07
C ARG A 180 1.49 -12.30 53.69
N ALA A 181 2.30 -12.17 52.65
CA ALA A 181 1.97 -12.64 51.32
C ALA A 181 1.75 -14.15 51.36
N LYS A 182 0.58 -14.59 50.90
CA LYS A 182 0.29 -16.01 50.70
C LYS A 182 0.43 -16.28 49.21
N VAL A 183 1.47 -17.04 48.86
CA VAL A 183 1.62 -17.60 47.53
C VAL A 183 1.13 -19.03 47.58
N VAL A 184 0.03 -19.29 46.89
CA VAL A 184 -0.50 -20.63 46.69
C VAL A 184 -0.06 -21.07 45.30
N ASN A 185 0.86 -22.03 45.26
CA ASN A 185 1.19 -22.73 44.02
C ASN A 185 0.04 -23.68 43.69
N VAL A 186 -0.80 -23.31 42.72
CA VAL A 186 -1.84 -24.19 42.20
C VAL A 186 -1.21 -24.95 41.04
N ALA A 187 -1.18 -26.28 41.11
CA ALA A 187 -0.50 -27.14 40.15
C ALA A 187 -0.65 -26.71 38.67
N LYS A 188 0.41 -26.89 37.87
CA LYS A 188 0.55 -26.58 36.41
C LYS A 188 0.93 -25.14 36.06
N GLY A 189 2.06 -24.62 36.57
CA GLY A 189 2.64 -23.38 36.03
C GLY A 189 1.82 -22.11 36.31
N ARG A 190 1.06 -22.10 37.42
CA ARG A 190 0.18 -21.00 37.82
C ARG A 190 0.45 -20.58 39.25
N TRP A 191 0.39 -19.28 39.49
CA TRP A 191 0.43 -18.72 40.84
C TRP A 191 -0.81 -17.93 41.18
N SER A 192 -1.31 -18.20 42.38
CA SER A 192 -2.25 -17.34 43.07
C SER A 192 -1.51 -16.63 44.19
N ILE A 193 -1.35 -15.33 44.07
CA ILE A 193 -0.66 -14.48 45.02
C ILE A 193 -1.69 -13.57 45.69
N ARG A 194 -1.72 -13.62 47.02
CA ARG A 194 -2.53 -12.73 47.83
C ARG A 194 -1.64 -11.95 48.79
N VAL A 195 -1.78 -10.63 48.79
CA VAL A 195 -0.97 -9.75 49.63
C VAL A 195 -1.90 -8.78 50.36
N PRO A 196 -2.02 -8.87 51.69
CA PRO A 196 -2.78 -7.90 52.46
C PRO A 196 -2.03 -6.56 52.52
N ALA A 197 -2.76 -5.45 52.56
CA ALA A 197 -2.20 -4.12 52.76
C ALA A 197 -2.23 -3.69 54.24
N THR A 198 -1.23 -2.92 54.66
CA THR A 198 -1.20 -2.27 55.98
C THR A 198 -1.95 -0.93 55.98
N SER A 199 -2.12 -0.30 54.81
CA SER A 199 -2.80 0.98 54.63
C SER A 199 -4.12 0.85 53.87
N ASN A 200 -4.98 1.86 53.98
CA ASN A 200 -6.09 2.03 53.04
C ASN A 200 -5.51 2.33 51.65
N ALA A 201 -6.09 1.73 50.61
CA ALA A 201 -5.73 2.08 49.25
C ALA A 201 -6.13 3.53 48.97
N THR A 202 -5.18 4.34 48.55
CA THR A 202 -5.52 5.58 47.85
C THR A 202 -6.17 5.19 46.51
N VAL A 203 -7.19 5.94 46.08
CA VAL A 203 -7.94 5.67 44.83
C VAL A 203 -7.05 5.80 43.58
N ALA A 204 -5.77 6.17 43.74
CA ALA A 204 -4.83 6.45 42.68
C ALA A 204 -4.11 5.16 42.24
N SER A 205 -4.51 4.69 41.06
CA SER A 205 -3.81 3.76 40.16
C SER A 205 -3.36 2.40 40.72
N VAL A 206 -3.99 1.36 40.18
CA VAL A 206 -3.32 0.06 39.99
C VAL A 206 -2.36 0.20 38.82
N GLY A 207 -1.16 -0.35 38.91
CA GLY A 207 -0.25 -0.43 37.78
C GLY A 207 0.66 -1.64 37.82
N THR A 208 1.22 -1.96 36.67
CA THR A 208 2.16 -3.06 36.48
C THR A 208 3.32 -2.61 35.60
N SER A 209 4.47 -3.26 35.70
CA SER A 209 5.55 -3.07 34.75
C SER A 209 6.17 -4.40 34.42
N TRP A 210 6.55 -4.57 33.16
CA TRP A 210 7.11 -5.81 32.65
C TRP A 210 8.48 -5.52 32.11
N SER A 211 9.46 -6.32 32.52
CA SER A 211 10.82 -6.13 32.05
C SER A 211 11.56 -7.43 31.87
N ILE A 212 12.49 -7.44 30.93
CA ILE A 212 13.35 -8.58 30.65
C ILE A 212 14.80 -8.19 30.87
N PHE A 213 15.57 -9.16 31.35
CA PHE A 213 17.01 -9.04 31.43
C PHE A 213 17.67 -9.69 30.22
N VAL A 214 18.42 -8.89 29.47
CA VAL A 214 19.29 -9.35 28.40
C VAL A 214 20.67 -8.75 28.65
N ASP A 215 21.69 -9.58 28.76
CA ASP A 215 23.08 -9.16 29.01
C ASP A 215 23.25 -8.13 30.15
N ARG A 216 22.58 -8.38 31.30
CA ARG A 216 22.58 -7.50 32.49
C ARG A 216 21.96 -6.11 32.25
N ARG A 217 21.19 -5.94 31.18
CA ARG A 217 20.41 -4.73 30.89
C ARG A 217 18.94 -5.05 30.93
N ILE A 218 18.15 -4.05 31.33
CA ILE A 218 16.70 -4.15 31.45
C ILE A 218 16.09 -3.51 30.23
N CYS A 219 15.21 -4.24 29.55
CA CYS A 219 14.23 -3.65 28.63
C CYS A 219 12.86 -3.79 29.27
N ALA A 220 12.26 -2.65 29.66
CA ALA A 220 10.92 -2.63 30.23
C ALA A 220 9.91 -1.96 29.30
N LEU A 221 8.73 -2.55 29.22
CA LEU A 221 7.57 -1.92 28.62
C LEU A 221 6.89 -1.06 29.69
N GLY A 222 6.81 0.25 29.43
CA GLY A 222 6.12 1.18 30.32
C GLY A 222 4.60 1.01 30.25
N GLU A 223 3.90 1.57 31.23
CA GLU A 223 2.44 1.70 31.18
C GLU A 223 2.04 3.15 30.85
N PRO A 224 1.02 3.37 30.00
CA PRO A 224 0.45 4.68 29.79
C PRO A 224 -0.22 5.14 31.08
N LEU A 225 -0.08 6.43 31.39
CA LEU A 225 -0.85 7.08 32.44
C LEU A 225 -2.32 7.11 32.01
N THR A 226 -3.09 6.09 32.37
CA THR A 226 -4.54 6.09 32.14
C THR A 226 -5.18 7.16 33.03
N SER A 227 -5.72 8.22 32.44
CA SER A 227 -6.53 9.19 33.17
C SER A 227 -7.78 8.48 33.70
N VAL A 228 -8.01 8.60 35.01
CA VAL A 228 -9.01 7.83 35.77
C VAL A 228 -10.46 8.34 35.53
N SER A 229 -10.71 9.20 34.54
CA SER A 229 -11.90 10.05 34.58
C SER A 229 -13.15 9.54 33.86
N GLU A 230 -13.10 8.47 33.06
CA GLU A 230 -14.29 8.05 32.30
C GLU A 230 -14.58 6.55 32.43
N HIS A 231 -15.65 6.22 33.15
CA HIS A 231 -16.18 4.86 33.18
C HIS A 231 -16.76 4.57 31.79
N VAL A 232 -16.08 3.73 31.02
CA VAL A 232 -16.63 3.22 29.76
C VAL A 232 -17.79 2.29 30.12
N LYS A 233 -18.90 2.38 29.38
CA LYS A 233 -20.08 1.50 29.60
C LYS A 233 -19.63 0.02 29.61
N SER A 234 -20.26 -0.81 30.46
CA SER A 234 -19.97 -2.25 30.70
C SER A 234 -18.91 -2.61 31.76
N GLY A 235 -18.50 -1.68 32.62
CA GLY A 235 -17.58 -1.95 33.74
C GLY A 235 -16.11 -1.75 33.41
N LEU A 236 -15.78 -1.44 32.15
CA LEU A 236 -14.46 -0.97 31.73
C LEU A 236 -14.17 0.42 32.33
N THR A 237 -12.92 0.64 32.70
CA THR A 237 -12.44 1.93 33.24
C THR A 237 -11.48 2.65 32.30
N ALA A 238 -11.03 1.95 31.26
CA ALA A 238 -10.24 2.48 30.15
C ALA A 238 -10.52 1.61 28.93
N LEU A 239 -10.23 2.13 27.73
CA LEU A 239 -10.23 1.29 26.54
C LEU A 239 -9.16 0.19 26.68
N PRO A 240 -9.45 -1.04 26.23
CA PRO A 240 -8.40 -2.04 26.06
C PRO A 240 -7.29 -1.49 25.18
N SER A 241 -6.04 -1.84 25.45
CA SER A 241 -4.92 -1.38 24.63
C SER A 241 -3.92 -2.50 24.38
N THR A 242 -3.28 -2.48 23.22
CA THR A 242 -2.06 -3.24 22.94
C THR A 242 -0.89 -2.28 22.85
N MET A 243 0.13 -2.53 23.64
CA MET A 243 1.34 -1.73 23.69
C MET A 243 2.52 -2.59 23.27
N VAL A 244 3.47 -1.99 22.58
CA VAL A 244 4.69 -2.68 22.18
C VAL A 244 5.89 -1.78 22.42
N THR A 245 7.00 -2.39 22.81
CA THR A 245 8.31 -1.76 22.83
C THR A 245 9.35 -2.67 22.21
N LYS A 246 10.42 -2.05 21.73
CA LYS A 246 11.56 -2.73 21.13
C LYS A 246 12.86 -2.13 21.66
N CYS A 247 13.74 -2.99 22.14
CA CYS A 247 15.08 -2.63 22.57
C CYS A 247 16.10 -3.31 21.66
N VAL A 248 17.06 -2.53 21.16
CA VAL A 248 18.18 -3.03 20.36
C VAL A 248 19.44 -2.93 21.22
N TYR A 249 20.17 -4.03 21.36
CA TYR A 249 21.37 -4.10 22.19
C TYR A 249 22.64 -3.87 21.35
N PRO A 250 23.76 -3.46 21.98
CA PRO A 250 25.05 -3.32 21.30
C PRO A 250 25.54 -4.61 20.61
N THR A 251 25.11 -5.77 21.11
CA THR A 251 25.38 -7.10 20.53
C THR A 251 24.66 -7.33 19.19
N GLY A 252 23.70 -6.48 18.84
CA GLY A 252 22.84 -6.61 17.67
C GLY A 252 21.59 -7.44 17.92
N GLU A 253 21.45 -8.06 19.09
CA GLU A 253 20.20 -8.70 19.52
C GLU A 253 19.11 -7.66 19.71
N ILE A 254 17.87 -8.10 19.50
CA ILE A 254 16.69 -7.26 19.63
C ILE A 254 15.74 -7.98 20.55
N SER A 255 15.20 -7.28 21.53
CA SER A 255 14.10 -7.79 22.32
C SER A 255 12.84 -6.97 22.08
N VAL A 256 11.73 -7.67 21.86
CA VAL A 256 10.42 -7.07 21.67
C VAL A 256 9.51 -7.53 22.80
N LEU A 257 8.81 -6.59 23.40
CA LEU A 257 7.80 -6.87 24.41
C LEU A 257 6.49 -6.26 23.92
N SER A 258 5.44 -7.07 23.91
CA SER A 258 4.09 -6.65 23.57
C SER A 258 3.16 -7.04 24.71
N ALA A 259 2.27 -6.14 25.11
CA ALA A 259 1.28 -6.40 26.14
C ALA A 259 -0.08 -5.83 25.77
N SER A 260 -1.13 -6.65 25.88
CA SER A 260 -2.51 -6.20 25.84
C SER A 260 -3.07 -6.06 27.25
N VAL A 261 -3.74 -4.94 27.53
CA VAL A 261 -4.23 -4.60 28.87
C VAL A 261 -5.71 -4.25 28.82
N VAL A 262 -6.48 -4.82 29.76
CA VAL A 262 -7.90 -4.51 29.97
C VAL A 262 -8.11 -4.11 31.43
N THR A 263 -8.56 -2.88 31.66
CA THR A 263 -8.81 -2.37 33.02
C THR A 263 -10.31 -2.26 33.28
N PHE A 264 -10.81 -2.90 34.33
CA PHE A 264 -12.22 -2.92 34.68
C PHE A 264 -12.46 -2.76 36.19
N PHE A 265 -13.66 -2.29 36.54
CA PHE A 265 -14.08 -2.04 37.90
C PHE A 265 -15.25 -2.93 38.28
N VAL A 266 -15.15 -3.53 39.46
CA VAL A 266 -16.20 -4.36 40.05
C VAL A 266 -16.74 -3.66 41.29
N PRO A 267 -18.02 -3.25 41.31
CA PRO A 267 -18.59 -2.50 42.43
C PRO A 267 -18.58 -3.27 43.76
N THR A 268 -18.84 -4.58 43.70
CA THR A 268 -18.82 -5.47 44.87
C THR A 268 -18.10 -6.77 44.52
N SER A 269 -17.32 -7.33 45.44
CA SER A 269 -16.62 -8.61 45.25
C SER A 269 -17.55 -9.74 44.77
N THR A 270 -18.78 -9.79 45.30
CA THR A 270 -19.83 -10.75 44.90
C THR A 270 -20.31 -10.60 43.46
N SER A 271 -20.09 -9.45 42.83
CA SER A 271 -20.48 -9.19 41.44
C SER A 271 -19.38 -9.46 40.42
N PHE A 272 -18.21 -9.95 40.87
CA PHE A 272 -17.02 -10.17 40.03
C PHE A 272 -17.35 -10.96 38.76
N ARG A 273 -17.92 -12.17 38.90
CA ARG A 273 -18.26 -13.03 37.75
C ARG A 273 -19.19 -12.35 36.75
N ARG A 274 -20.21 -11.64 37.24
CA ARG A 274 -21.16 -10.93 36.38
C ARG A 274 -20.48 -9.82 35.60
N VAL A 275 -19.64 -9.01 36.25
CA VAL A 275 -18.92 -7.91 35.58
C VAL A 275 -17.85 -8.45 34.63
N ALA A 276 -17.11 -9.49 35.04
CA ALA A 276 -16.14 -10.15 34.18
C ALA A 276 -16.80 -10.66 32.89
N ALA A 277 -17.98 -11.29 32.99
CA ALA A 277 -18.73 -11.77 31.83
C ALA A 277 -19.33 -10.65 30.95
N THR A 278 -19.46 -9.42 31.45
CA THR A 278 -19.83 -8.27 30.60
C THR A 278 -18.63 -7.64 29.91
N VAL A 279 -17.43 -7.81 30.49
CA VAL A 279 -16.17 -7.28 29.94
C VAL A 279 -15.55 -8.27 28.96
N PHE A 280 -15.60 -9.56 29.26
CA PHE A 280 -14.95 -10.63 28.49
C PHE A 280 -15.96 -11.62 27.92
N ASP A 281 -15.66 -12.12 26.72
CA ASP A 281 -16.43 -13.19 26.06
C ASP A 281 -16.04 -14.56 26.63
N GLY A 282 -16.35 -14.78 27.91
CA GLY A 282 -16.03 -16.02 28.60
C GLY A 282 -15.69 -15.83 30.08
N HIS A 283 -15.48 -16.96 30.74
CA HIS A 283 -15.02 -17.01 32.14
C HIS A 283 -13.88 -18.03 32.23
N ASP A 284 -12.74 -17.66 31.67
CA ASP A 284 -11.55 -18.51 31.57
C ASP A 284 -11.00 -18.92 32.95
N ASP A 285 -10.14 -19.94 32.95
CA ASP A 285 -9.49 -20.49 34.15
C ASP A 285 -8.86 -19.43 35.07
N LEU A 286 -8.30 -18.36 34.49
CA LEU A 286 -7.68 -17.26 35.24
C LEU A 286 -8.72 -16.41 35.99
N LEU A 287 -9.86 -16.11 35.35
CA LEU A 287 -10.97 -15.39 35.97
C LEU A 287 -11.64 -16.23 37.06
N GLN A 288 -11.79 -17.53 36.84
CA GLN A 288 -12.33 -18.47 37.83
C GLN A 288 -11.42 -18.56 39.07
N ALA A 289 -10.11 -18.70 38.86
CA ALA A 289 -9.14 -18.73 39.96
C ALA A 289 -9.19 -17.43 40.78
N MET A 290 -9.25 -16.29 40.11
CA MET A 290 -9.38 -14.99 40.77
C MET A 290 -10.67 -14.87 41.60
N GLU A 291 -11.80 -15.32 41.05
CA GLU A 291 -13.08 -15.35 41.77
C GLU A 291 -12.99 -16.19 43.06
N VAL A 292 -12.35 -17.37 42.99
CA VAL A 292 -12.11 -18.24 44.14
C VAL A 292 -11.22 -17.55 45.18
N SER A 293 -10.14 -16.91 44.74
CA SER A 293 -9.19 -16.18 45.61
C SER A 293 -9.86 -15.01 46.34
N ILE A 294 -10.73 -14.28 45.65
CA ILE A 294 -11.52 -13.17 46.22
C ILE A 294 -12.54 -13.72 47.23
N ASN A 295 -13.30 -14.77 46.88
CA ASN A 295 -14.37 -15.31 47.72
C ASN A 295 -13.83 -16.00 48.98
N ASN A 296 -12.65 -16.63 48.91
CA ASN A 296 -12.00 -17.28 50.05
C ASN A 296 -11.29 -16.29 50.99
N THR A 297 -11.35 -15.00 50.68
CA THR A 297 -10.69 -13.96 51.47
C THR A 297 -11.69 -13.16 52.28
N PRO A 298 -11.61 -13.20 53.63
CA PRO A 298 -12.48 -12.38 54.46
C PRO A 298 -12.20 -10.89 54.24
N ALA A 299 -13.26 -10.08 54.19
CA ALA A 299 -13.17 -8.64 54.01
C ALA A 299 -12.46 -7.98 55.22
N THR A 300 -11.24 -7.48 55.00
CA THR A 300 -10.48 -6.72 56.01
C THR A 300 -10.84 -5.23 55.99
N SER A 301 -10.40 -4.45 56.99
CA SER A 301 -10.50 -2.98 56.94
C SER A 301 -9.59 -2.36 55.89
N ASN A 302 -8.50 -3.05 55.60
CA ASN A 302 -7.46 -2.58 54.71
C ASN A 302 -7.64 -3.19 53.31
N ALA A 303 -6.93 -2.61 52.34
CA ALA A 303 -6.92 -3.14 50.99
C ALA A 303 -6.27 -4.54 50.92
N THR A 304 -6.61 -5.31 49.89
CA THR A 304 -5.94 -6.59 49.61
C THR A 304 -5.67 -6.67 48.12
N GLN A 305 -4.44 -7.03 47.76
CA GLN A 305 -4.06 -7.35 46.40
C GLN A 305 -4.25 -8.84 46.13
N PHE A 306 -4.81 -9.12 44.98
CA PHE A 306 -4.90 -10.45 44.39
C PHE A 306 -4.17 -10.42 43.04
N THR A 307 -3.39 -11.46 42.77
CA THR A 307 -2.74 -11.61 41.48
C THR A 307 -2.75 -13.08 41.10
N GLU A 308 -3.42 -13.38 39.98
CA GLU A 308 -3.35 -14.69 39.34
C GLU A 308 -2.41 -14.56 38.14
N LEU A 309 -1.38 -15.39 38.08
CA LEU A 309 -0.43 -15.43 36.96
C LEU A 309 -0.34 -16.84 36.39
N THR A 310 -0.24 -16.94 35.08
CA THR A 310 0.06 -18.18 34.38
C THR A 310 1.04 -17.88 33.25
N SER A 311 1.96 -18.80 33.01
CA SER A 311 2.84 -18.75 31.84
C SER A 311 2.61 -20.01 31.01
N HIS A 312 2.42 -19.84 29.71
CA HIS A 312 2.22 -20.93 28.78
C HIS A 312 2.88 -20.57 27.45
N ASP A 313 3.76 -21.44 26.97
CA ASP A 313 4.58 -21.22 25.77
C ASP A 313 5.29 -19.85 25.85
N SER A 314 5.03 -18.96 24.88
CA SER A 314 5.57 -17.60 24.80
C SER A 314 4.67 -16.51 25.40
N PHE A 315 3.60 -16.91 26.09
CA PHE A 315 2.65 -15.99 26.71
C PHE A 315 2.75 -16.01 28.23
N ILE A 316 2.57 -14.82 28.80
CA ILE A 316 2.33 -14.62 30.22
C ILE A 316 0.98 -13.93 30.35
N GLU A 317 0.06 -14.55 31.07
CA GLU A 317 -1.22 -13.96 31.40
C GLU A 317 -1.24 -13.63 32.89
N ALA A 318 -1.66 -12.41 33.20
CA ALA A 318 -1.76 -11.96 34.58
C ALA A 318 -3.07 -11.22 34.79
N LEU A 319 -3.78 -11.59 35.85
CA LEU A 319 -4.95 -10.87 36.33
C LEU A 319 -4.62 -10.32 37.71
N PHE A 320 -4.50 -9.01 37.79
CA PHE A 320 -4.28 -8.28 39.02
C PHE A 320 -5.58 -7.63 39.46
N CYS A 321 -5.96 -7.76 40.73
CA CYS A 321 -7.10 -7.06 41.31
C CYS A 321 -6.72 -6.44 42.66
N LEU A 322 -7.05 -5.16 42.84
CA LEU A 322 -6.97 -4.47 44.11
C LEU A 322 -8.37 -4.36 44.72
N ALA A 323 -8.53 -4.97 45.89
CA ALA A 323 -9.74 -4.90 46.69
C ALA A 323 -9.67 -3.78 47.72
N TYR A 324 -10.68 -2.91 47.76
CA TYR A 324 -10.74 -1.78 48.68
C TYR A 324 -12.19 -1.38 49.01
N GLY A 325 -12.37 -0.67 50.12
CA GLY A 325 -13.65 -0.09 50.52
C GLY A 325 -14.43 -0.88 51.58
N ARG A 326 -15.32 -0.15 52.29
CA ARG A 326 -16.32 -0.64 53.24
C ARG A 326 -17.61 0.17 53.06
N PRO A 327 -18.82 -0.42 53.20
CA PRO A 327 -19.12 -1.77 53.70
C PRO A 327 -19.03 -2.88 52.64
N ALA A 328 -19.02 -2.55 51.35
CA ALA A 328 -18.81 -3.50 50.26
C ALA A 328 -17.39 -3.34 49.70
N VAL A 329 -16.69 -4.45 49.56
CA VAL A 329 -15.35 -4.50 48.96
C VAL A 329 -15.50 -4.35 47.45
N SER A 330 -15.09 -3.20 46.91
CA SER A 330 -14.98 -2.97 45.47
C SER A 330 -13.63 -3.46 44.96
N LEU A 331 -13.56 -3.79 43.68
CA LEU A 331 -12.33 -4.26 43.04
C LEU A 331 -11.98 -3.38 41.84
N ARG A 332 -10.70 -3.05 41.70
CA ARG A 332 -10.12 -2.57 40.45
C ARG A 332 -9.21 -3.63 39.89
N CYS A 333 -9.52 -4.10 38.71
CA CYS A 333 -8.84 -5.23 38.09
C CYS A 333 -8.17 -4.83 36.78
N ARG A 334 -7.05 -5.46 36.50
CA ARG A 334 -6.33 -5.40 35.24
C ARG A 334 -5.99 -6.79 34.77
N TYR A 335 -6.46 -7.12 33.58
CA TYR A 335 -6.01 -8.28 32.84
C TYR A 335 -4.89 -7.87 31.90
N HIS A 336 -3.84 -8.68 31.86
CA HIS A 336 -2.67 -8.52 31.03
C HIS A 336 -2.44 -9.80 30.25
N ASN A 337 -2.25 -9.68 28.95
CA ASN A 337 -1.64 -10.72 28.13
C ASN A 337 -0.34 -10.18 27.57
N ILE A 338 0.76 -10.89 27.78
CA ILE A 338 2.09 -10.41 27.47
C ILE A 338 2.77 -11.44 26.57
N ASN A 339 3.36 -10.98 25.48
CA ASN A 339 4.21 -11.77 24.60
C ASN A 339 5.57 -11.10 24.50
N MET A 340 6.62 -11.89 24.62
CA MET A 340 7.99 -11.41 24.58
C MET A 340 8.80 -12.31 23.67
N LEU A 341 9.81 -11.73 23.02
CA LEU A 341 10.71 -12.47 22.16
C LEU A 341 12.05 -11.75 22.07
N ILE A 342 13.12 -12.55 22.05
CA ILE A 342 14.48 -12.11 21.74
C ILE A 342 14.82 -12.70 20.37
N ILE A 343 15.31 -11.85 19.48
CA ILE A 343 15.62 -12.21 18.11
C ILE A 343 17.00 -11.73 17.73
N LYS A 344 17.52 -12.38 16.69
CA LYS A 344 18.72 -11.94 15.97
C LYS A 344 18.35 -11.76 14.51
N GLN A 345 18.57 -10.55 13.98
CA GLN A 345 18.39 -10.28 12.56
C GLN A 345 19.54 -10.90 11.74
N GLN A 346 19.23 -11.41 10.56
CA GLN A 346 20.22 -12.10 9.71
C GLN A 346 21.25 -11.17 9.03
N GLY A 347 21.11 -9.85 9.16
CA GLY A 347 22.06 -8.86 8.67
C GLY A 347 21.54 -7.44 8.81
N LEU A 348 22.46 -6.47 8.88
CA LEU A 348 22.14 -5.04 8.92
C LEU A 348 21.96 -4.50 7.50
N ASP A 349 20.87 -3.81 7.24
CA ASP A 349 20.67 -3.08 5.99
C ASP A 349 21.75 -2.00 5.81
N GLY A 350 22.37 -1.99 4.63
CA GLY A 350 23.41 -1.02 4.26
C GLY A 350 22.99 0.44 4.43
N PRO A 351 21.76 0.84 4.02
CA PRO A 351 21.25 2.20 4.25
C PRO A 351 21.22 2.62 5.73
N ILE A 352 20.77 1.74 6.63
CA ILE A 352 20.78 2.01 8.08
C ILE A 352 22.20 2.14 8.62
N THR A 353 23.10 1.25 8.21
CA THR A 353 24.51 1.28 8.62
C THR A 353 25.18 2.59 8.22
N LYS A 354 24.94 3.04 6.97
CA LYS A 354 25.43 4.32 6.46
C LYS A 354 24.80 5.50 7.20
N ALA A 355 23.50 5.47 7.45
CA ALA A 355 22.78 6.52 8.18
C ALA A 355 23.33 6.71 9.59
N ARG A 356 23.77 5.63 10.25
CA ARG A 356 24.37 5.65 11.60
C ARG A 356 25.87 5.98 11.62
N GLY A 357 26.52 6.08 10.45
CA GLY A 357 27.95 6.34 10.36
C GLY A 357 28.83 5.22 10.93
N GLY A 358 28.34 3.97 10.95
CA GLY A 358 29.09 2.81 11.46
C GLY A 358 29.28 2.75 12.98
N LYS A 359 28.58 3.60 13.76
CA LYS A 359 28.60 3.53 15.23
C LYS A 359 27.97 2.22 15.74
N PRO A 360 28.39 1.68 16.91
CA PRO A 360 27.69 0.56 17.57
C PRO A 360 26.29 0.99 18.05
N PHE A 361 25.41 0.02 18.30
CA PHE A 361 24.09 0.35 18.87
C PHE A 361 24.27 0.85 20.32
N PRO A 362 23.62 1.95 20.72
CA PRO A 362 23.60 2.43 22.08
C PRO A 362 22.78 1.48 22.95
N TYR A 363 22.88 1.67 24.26
CA TYR A 363 22.09 0.90 25.19
C TYR A 363 20.63 1.37 25.16
N PRO A 364 19.66 0.44 25.23
CA PRO A 364 18.25 0.82 25.36
C PRO A 364 17.99 1.50 26.72
N PRO A 365 16.99 2.38 26.82
CA PRO A 365 16.55 2.94 28.08
C PRO A 365 15.95 1.83 28.93
N SER A 366 15.89 2.08 30.25
CA SER A 366 15.26 1.13 31.17
C SER A 366 13.78 0.90 30.85
N THR A 367 13.07 1.92 30.37
CA THR A 367 11.63 1.85 30.11
C THR A 367 11.22 2.69 28.90
N SER A 368 10.48 2.07 27.98
CA SER A 368 9.95 2.76 26.80
C SER A 368 8.61 2.18 26.33
N ILE A 369 7.87 2.97 25.56
CA ILE A 369 6.71 2.50 24.77
C ILE A 369 6.95 2.95 23.34
N ALA A 370 7.04 1.99 22.42
CA ALA A 370 7.18 2.27 21.00
C ALA A 370 5.86 2.70 20.37
N MET A 371 4.78 1.96 20.66
CA MET A 371 3.48 2.17 20.06
C MET A 371 2.37 1.73 21.03
N THR A 372 1.24 2.45 21.02
CA THR A 372 0.02 2.08 21.77
C THR A 372 -1.18 2.09 20.84
N ILE A 373 -1.90 0.97 20.77
CA ILE A 373 -3.13 0.84 20.00
C ILE A 373 -4.27 0.61 20.96
N GLU A 374 -5.18 1.58 21.06
CA GLU A 374 -6.41 1.46 21.85
C GLU A 374 -7.50 0.77 21.02
N HIS A 375 -8.12 -0.26 21.58
CA HIS A 375 -9.17 -1.02 20.91
C HIS A 375 -10.54 -0.47 21.29
N VAL A 376 -11.21 0.15 20.33
CA VAL A 376 -12.57 0.68 20.51
C VAL A 376 -13.57 -0.49 20.40
N PRO A 377 -14.32 -0.82 21.47
CA PRO A 377 -15.27 -1.94 21.44
C PRO A 377 -16.36 -1.75 20.37
N ILE A 378 -16.74 -2.84 19.71
CA ILE A 378 -17.84 -2.83 18.75
C ILE A 378 -19.16 -2.71 19.50
N LEU A 379 -20.04 -1.81 19.04
CA LEU A 379 -21.39 -1.65 19.58
C LEU A 379 -22.38 -2.47 18.75
N HIS A 380 -23.13 -3.36 19.39
CA HIS A 380 -24.28 -4.02 18.78
C HIS A 380 -25.56 -3.49 19.45
N SER A 381 -26.44 -2.86 18.67
CA SER A 381 -27.68 -2.24 19.20
C SER A 381 -27.43 -1.26 20.36
N GLY A 382 -26.30 -0.53 20.32
CA GLY A 382 -25.90 0.44 21.34
C GLY A 382 -25.27 -0.17 22.60
N VAL A 383 -25.07 -1.49 22.65
CA VAL A 383 -24.42 -2.22 23.74
C VAL A 383 -23.01 -2.66 23.32
N PRO A 384 -21.96 -2.33 24.10
CA PRO A 384 -20.61 -2.84 23.84
C PRO A 384 -20.59 -4.37 23.89
N GLN A 385 -20.01 -4.98 22.87
CA GLN A 385 -19.76 -6.42 22.88
C GLN A 385 -18.62 -6.76 23.86
N PRO A 386 -18.70 -7.93 24.53
CA PRO A 386 -17.60 -8.42 25.35
C PRO A 386 -16.32 -8.63 24.53
N ILE A 387 -15.18 -8.51 25.20
CA ILE A 387 -13.85 -8.63 24.60
C ILE A 387 -13.41 -10.09 24.66
N SER A 388 -13.07 -10.67 23.51
CA SER A 388 -12.46 -11.99 23.47
C SER A 388 -10.99 -11.92 23.90
N MET A 389 -10.64 -12.71 24.92
CA MET A 389 -9.26 -12.85 25.37
C MET A 389 -8.36 -13.46 24.28
N SER A 390 -8.89 -14.34 23.43
CA SER A 390 -8.11 -14.96 22.35
C SER A 390 -7.77 -13.96 21.24
N THR A 391 -8.68 -13.05 20.91
CA THR A 391 -8.41 -11.97 19.95
C THR A 391 -7.34 -11.02 20.47
N LEU A 392 -7.39 -10.67 21.76
CA LEU A 392 -6.32 -9.88 22.39
C LEU A 392 -4.99 -10.63 22.36
N LYS A 393 -4.97 -11.93 22.65
CA LYS A 393 -3.77 -12.77 22.56
C LYS A 393 -3.14 -12.72 21.17
N ASN A 394 -3.96 -12.90 20.14
CA ASN A 394 -3.52 -12.82 18.76
C ASN A 394 -2.96 -11.43 18.43
N ALA A 395 -3.65 -10.36 18.85
CA ALA A 395 -3.17 -9.00 18.62
C ALA A 395 -1.84 -8.71 19.35
N THR A 396 -1.65 -9.22 20.58
CA THR A 396 -0.39 -9.09 21.31
C THR A 396 0.75 -9.79 20.55
N PHE A 397 0.51 -11.02 20.09
CA PHE A 397 1.46 -11.84 19.35
C PHE A 397 1.87 -11.22 18.02
N GLU A 398 0.88 -10.90 17.18
CA GLU A 398 1.11 -10.30 15.87
C GLU A 398 1.84 -8.95 15.98
N ALA A 399 1.52 -8.14 17.00
CA ALA A 399 2.25 -6.90 17.26
C ALA A 399 3.72 -7.14 17.62
N ALA A 400 4.02 -8.16 18.43
CA ALA A 400 5.40 -8.52 18.77
C ALA A 400 6.16 -9.01 17.53
N HIS A 401 5.56 -9.91 16.73
CA HIS A 401 6.18 -10.47 15.54
C HIS A 401 6.34 -9.46 14.40
N TYR A 402 5.39 -8.54 14.23
CA TYR A 402 5.57 -7.47 13.26
C TYR A 402 6.69 -6.51 13.68
N MET A 403 6.71 -6.08 14.95
CA MET A 403 7.78 -5.22 15.47
C MET A 403 9.16 -5.91 15.40
N ALA A 404 9.20 -7.23 15.59
CA ALA A 404 10.37 -8.09 15.37
C ALA A 404 10.83 -8.07 13.91
N SER A 405 9.90 -8.20 12.97
CA SER A 405 10.18 -8.20 11.54
C SER A 405 10.77 -6.87 11.06
N LEU A 406 10.43 -5.75 11.71
CA LEU A 406 11.06 -4.46 11.41
C LEU A 406 12.56 -4.42 11.80
N GLY A 407 13.05 -5.36 12.62
CA GLY A 407 14.47 -5.52 12.93
C GLY A 407 15.17 -4.21 13.32
N HIS A 408 16.38 -4.01 12.79
CA HIS A 408 17.18 -2.79 12.84
C HIS A 408 16.70 -1.71 11.85
N ASN A 409 15.77 -2.04 10.95
CA ASN A 409 15.17 -1.09 10.00
C ASN A 409 14.23 -0.10 10.67
N PHE A 410 13.82 -0.40 11.89
CA PHE A 410 13.12 0.52 12.78
C PHE A 410 13.88 0.54 14.09
N TYR A 411 14.66 1.59 14.32
CA TYR A 411 15.59 1.62 15.43
C TYR A 411 15.61 2.99 16.09
N ALA A 412 15.61 2.97 17.42
CA ALA A 412 15.60 4.16 18.26
C ALA A 412 16.99 4.43 18.82
N ASP A 413 17.61 5.52 18.37
CA ASP A 413 18.84 6.05 18.92
C ASP A 413 18.53 6.99 20.08
N TYR A 414 18.62 6.44 21.28
CA TYR A 414 18.31 7.16 22.51
C TYR A 414 19.40 8.15 22.92
N ASP A 415 20.63 7.99 22.44
CA ASP A 415 21.73 8.91 22.74
C ASP A 415 21.62 10.18 21.88
N GLU A 416 21.22 10.03 20.62
CA GLU A 416 21.03 11.13 19.66
C GLU A 416 19.58 11.65 19.61
N GLU A 417 18.67 11.05 20.40
CA GLU A 417 17.22 11.31 20.38
C GLU A 417 16.61 11.23 18.97
N GLN A 418 17.07 10.25 18.18
CA GLN A 418 16.69 10.06 16.78
C GLN A 418 16.13 8.67 16.51
N LEU A 419 15.04 8.64 15.76
CA LEU A 419 14.42 7.42 15.31
C LEU A 419 14.77 7.23 13.84
N TYR A 420 15.26 6.04 13.53
CA TYR A 420 15.63 5.62 12.19
C TYR A 420 14.57 4.65 11.68
N VAL A 421 13.92 5.00 10.58
CA VAL A 421 12.99 4.11 9.90
C VAL A 421 13.40 3.98 8.44
N LEU A 422 13.67 2.76 7.99
CA LEU A 422 13.91 2.44 6.60
C LEU A 422 12.58 2.10 5.93
N PHE A 423 12.24 2.89 4.92
CA PHE A 423 11.08 2.68 4.07
C PHE A 423 11.50 2.20 2.69
N ASP A 424 10.68 1.35 2.10
CA ASP A 424 10.59 1.15 0.66
C ASP A 424 9.62 2.18 0.09
N THR A 425 10.17 3.16 -0.64
CA THR A 425 9.40 4.26 -1.21
C THR A 425 9.06 4.00 -2.67
N MET A 426 7.82 4.30 -3.04
CA MET A 426 7.36 4.21 -4.42
C MET A 426 6.81 5.56 -4.88
N ASP A 427 7.39 6.08 -5.95
CA ASP A 427 6.91 7.31 -6.58
C ASP A 427 5.80 7.01 -7.60
N PRO A 428 4.69 7.76 -7.56
CA PRO A 428 3.67 7.66 -8.59
C PRO A 428 4.17 8.30 -9.89
N HIS A 429 4.29 7.51 -10.94
CA HIS A 429 4.46 8.03 -12.30
C HIS A 429 3.09 8.20 -12.96
N GLN A 430 2.79 9.44 -13.35
CA GLN A 430 1.61 9.71 -14.16
C GLN A 430 1.87 9.23 -15.59
N GLY A 431 0.96 8.42 -16.09
CA GLY A 431 1.02 7.91 -17.46
C GLY A 431 -0.37 7.73 -18.04
N PHE A 432 -0.41 7.11 -19.20
CA PHE A 432 -1.63 6.76 -19.91
C PHE A 432 -1.70 5.26 -20.09
N THR A 433 -2.80 4.63 -19.68
CA THR A 433 -3.09 3.24 -20.04
C THR A 433 -3.74 3.22 -21.41
N VAL A 434 -3.06 2.61 -22.37
CA VAL A 434 -3.61 2.33 -23.70
C VAL A 434 -4.10 0.88 -23.70
N PRO A 435 -5.38 0.61 -23.97
CA PRO A 435 -5.89 -0.75 -24.01
C PRO A 435 -5.17 -1.59 -25.08
N ASP A 436 -4.83 -2.84 -24.75
CA ASP A 436 -4.10 -3.73 -25.67
C ASP A 436 -4.85 -3.94 -27.00
N TRP A 437 -6.19 -4.03 -26.96
CA TRP A 437 -7.00 -4.16 -28.17
C TRP A 437 -6.86 -2.93 -29.09
N LEU A 438 -6.66 -1.74 -28.53
CA LEU A 438 -6.47 -0.51 -29.28
C LEU A 438 -5.10 -0.53 -29.97
N LEU A 439 -4.05 -0.93 -29.25
CA LEU A 439 -2.70 -1.13 -29.81
C LEU A 439 -2.70 -2.17 -30.94
N ILE A 440 -3.35 -3.31 -30.73
CA ILE A 440 -3.49 -4.38 -31.74
C ILE A 440 -4.28 -3.87 -32.96
N SER A 441 -5.36 -3.14 -32.76
CA SER A 441 -6.17 -2.60 -33.86
C SER A 441 -5.39 -1.57 -34.69
N ILE A 442 -4.62 -0.68 -34.07
CA ILE A 442 -3.76 0.28 -34.78
C ILE A 442 -2.67 -0.45 -35.56
N ALA A 443 -1.99 -1.44 -34.95
CA ALA A 443 -0.94 -2.20 -35.61
C ALA A 443 -1.47 -3.00 -36.82
N THR A 444 -2.65 -3.63 -36.68
CA THR A 444 -3.30 -4.35 -37.77
C THR A 444 -3.76 -3.44 -38.89
N ILE A 445 -4.35 -2.26 -38.58
CA ILE A 445 -4.70 -1.26 -39.57
C ILE A 445 -3.46 -0.77 -40.33
N MET A 446 -2.36 -0.46 -39.62
CA MET A 446 -1.09 -0.06 -40.26
C MET A 446 -0.55 -1.15 -41.19
N ALA A 447 -0.58 -2.42 -40.76
CA ALA A 447 -0.15 -3.54 -41.60
C ALA A 447 -1.03 -3.70 -42.85
N VAL A 448 -2.36 -3.62 -42.70
CA VAL A 448 -3.32 -3.69 -43.81
C VAL A 448 -3.12 -2.51 -44.78
N CYS A 449 -2.91 -1.29 -44.27
CA CYS A 449 -2.61 -0.12 -45.09
C CYS A 449 -1.28 -0.26 -45.85
N LEU A 450 -0.24 -0.83 -45.23
CA LEU A 450 1.03 -1.12 -45.89
C LEU A 450 0.87 -2.20 -46.98
N CYS A 451 0.11 -3.26 -46.73
CA CYS A 451 -0.22 -4.29 -47.71
C CYS A 451 -1.03 -3.72 -48.88
N LEU A 452 -2.06 -2.91 -48.59
CA LEU A 452 -2.85 -2.20 -49.59
C LEU A 452 -1.97 -1.27 -50.42
N TRP A 453 -1.07 -0.50 -49.78
CA TRP A 453 -0.15 0.38 -50.47
C TRP A 453 0.80 -0.39 -51.39
N GLY A 454 1.36 -1.50 -50.91
CA GLY A 454 2.18 -2.40 -51.72
C GLY A 454 1.43 -3.00 -52.91
N ALA A 455 0.21 -3.50 -52.68
CA ALA A 455 -0.65 -4.04 -53.73
C ALA A 455 -1.06 -2.99 -54.76
N ILE A 456 -1.44 -1.79 -54.30
CA ILE A 456 -1.71 -0.61 -55.12
C ILE A 456 -0.49 -0.30 -55.96
N LYS A 457 0.71 -0.22 -55.38
CA LYS A 457 1.95 0.06 -56.12
C LYS A 457 2.18 -0.96 -57.24
N VAL A 458 2.10 -2.26 -56.95
CA VAL A 458 2.34 -3.33 -57.93
C VAL A 458 1.26 -3.38 -59.02
N LEU A 459 -0.03 -3.31 -58.64
CA LEU A 459 -1.16 -3.39 -59.58
C LEU A 459 -1.29 -2.13 -60.44
N LEU A 460 -1.01 -0.96 -59.87
CA LEU A 460 -1.09 0.30 -60.60
C LEU A 460 0.12 0.47 -61.52
N GLU A 461 1.35 0.16 -61.10
CA GLU A 461 2.53 0.30 -61.96
C GLU A 461 2.43 -0.54 -63.25
N ALA A 462 1.78 -1.72 -63.19
CA ALA A 462 1.51 -2.56 -64.35
C ALA A 462 0.36 -2.08 -65.27
N ARG A 463 -0.58 -1.27 -64.76
CA ARG A 463 -1.76 -0.76 -65.52
C ARG A 463 -1.76 0.76 -65.74
N TYR A 464 -0.72 1.48 -65.30
CA TYR A 464 -0.65 2.95 -65.30
C TYR A 464 -0.38 3.59 -66.68
N THR A 465 -0.89 2.98 -67.75
CA THR A 465 -0.93 3.60 -69.08
C THR A 465 -2.24 4.36 -69.34
N SER A 466 -3.19 4.41 -68.39
CA SER A 466 -4.47 5.16 -68.53
C SER A 466 -4.92 5.86 -67.24
N SER A 467 -4.03 6.60 -66.57
CA SER A 467 -4.40 7.37 -65.38
C SER A 467 -5.22 8.61 -65.72
N LEU A 468 -6.00 9.10 -64.75
CA LEU A 468 -6.63 10.44 -64.81
C LEU A 468 -5.61 11.50 -65.24
N TYR A 469 -4.39 11.41 -64.73
CA TYR A 469 -3.28 12.30 -65.07
C TYR A 469 -2.89 12.21 -66.54
N LYS A 470 -2.94 11.02 -67.16
CA LYS A 470 -2.78 10.88 -68.62
C LYS A 470 -3.92 11.58 -69.35
N VAL A 471 -5.17 11.40 -68.93
CA VAL A 471 -6.34 12.04 -69.58
C VAL A 471 -6.26 13.57 -69.48
N VAL A 472 -5.99 14.11 -68.28
CA VAL A 472 -5.83 15.54 -68.04
C VAL A 472 -4.59 16.08 -68.77
N ALA A 473 -3.46 15.36 -68.75
CA ALA A 473 -2.27 15.75 -69.51
C ALA A 473 -2.51 15.72 -71.02
N THR A 474 -3.27 14.76 -71.55
CA THR A 474 -3.64 14.74 -72.98
C THR A 474 -4.58 15.87 -73.36
N GLN A 475 -5.55 16.21 -72.50
CA GLN A 475 -6.44 17.36 -72.73
C GLN A 475 -5.66 18.67 -72.70
N LEU A 476 -4.75 18.83 -71.73
CA LEU A 476 -3.89 20.00 -71.63
C LEU A 476 -2.85 20.06 -72.75
N SER A 477 -2.27 18.93 -73.19
CA SER A 477 -1.28 18.91 -74.26
C SER A 477 -1.87 19.34 -75.61
N LEU A 478 -3.13 18.98 -75.86
CA LEU A 478 -3.85 19.40 -77.07
C LEU A 478 -4.06 20.92 -77.13
N GLN A 479 -4.25 21.57 -75.97
CA GLN A 479 -4.50 23.01 -75.91
C GLN A 479 -3.24 23.85 -75.72
N THR A 480 -2.19 23.30 -75.11
CA THR A 480 -0.94 24.02 -74.81
C THR A 480 0.19 23.71 -75.78
N GLY A 481 0.04 22.71 -76.65
CA GLY A 481 1.08 22.27 -77.59
C GLY A 481 2.28 21.58 -76.93
N MET A 482 2.26 21.36 -75.61
CA MET A 482 3.36 20.74 -74.86
C MET A 482 3.04 19.30 -74.48
N ALA A 483 3.93 18.36 -74.81
CA ALA A 483 3.75 16.94 -74.55
C ALA A 483 3.73 16.53 -73.05
N ALA A 484 4.16 17.44 -72.16
CA ALA A 484 4.13 17.26 -70.71
C ALA A 484 4.07 18.63 -70.02
N PRO A 485 2.87 19.22 -69.83
CA PRO A 485 2.74 20.53 -69.19
C PRO A 485 3.20 20.46 -67.72
N MET A 486 4.00 21.44 -67.29
CA MET A 486 4.46 21.60 -65.91
C MET A 486 3.45 22.41 -65.07
N LEU A 487 3.39 22.12 -63.76
CA LEU A 487 2.66 22.78 -62.65
C LEU A 487 1.72 23.95 -63.04
N MET A 488 0.41 23.68 -63.09
CA MET A 488 -0.65 24.66 -63.33
C MET A 488 -1.52 24.85 -62.09
N ARG A 489 -1.97 26.09 -61.83
CA ARG A 489 -2.80 26.46 -60.67
C ARG A 489 -4.27 26.05 -60.90
N SER A 490 -4.88 25.31 -59.97
CA SER A 490 -6.29 24.90 -60.06
C SER A 490 -7.25 25.87 -59.35
N ARG A 491 -8.44 26.08 -59.93
CA ARG A 491 -9.62 26.67 -59.27
C ARG A 491 -10.72 25.61 -59.17
N LEU A 492 -11.49 25.62 -58.08
CA LEU A 492 -12.53 24.60 -57.83
C LEU A 492 -13.87 24.91 -58.49
N GLU A 493 -14.22 26.20 -58.58
CA GLU A 493 -15.50 26.66 -59.10
C GLU A 493 -15.27 27.82 -60.08
N PRO A 494 -15.39 27.58 -61.38
CA PRO A 494 -15.44 26.25 -62.04
C PRO A 494 -14.12 25.46 -61.89
N PHE A 495 -14.19 24.12 -62.03
CA PHE A 495 -13.00 23.25 -61.94
C PHE A 495 -12.10 23.45 -63.17
N GLU A 496 -11.08 24.28 -63.00
CA GLU A 496 -10.21 24.78 -64.06
C GLU A 496 -8.73 24.67 -63.67
N PHE A 497 -7.86 24.36 -64.63
CA PHE A 497 -6.41 24.55 -64.51
C PHE A 497 -6.01 25.75 -65.35
N GLU A 498 -5.53 26.83 -64.73
CA GLU A 498 -5.14 28.08 -65.43
C GLU A 498 -6.19 28.60 -66.43
N ARG A 499 -7.47 28.66 -66.00
CA ARG A 499 -8.61 29.11 -66.83
C ARG A 499 -9.00 28.14 -67.96
N ILE A 500 -8.45 26.93 -67.97
CA ILE A 500 -8.88 25.84 -68.86
C ILE A 500 -9.89 24.96 -68.10
N PRO A 501 -11.16 24.90 -68.54
CA PRO A 501 -12.17 24.05 -67.92
C PRO A 501 -11.89 22.57 -68.23
N VAL A 502 -11.88 21.75 -67.18
CA VAL A 502 -11.78 20.30 -67.33
C VAL A 502 -13.19 19.73 -67.50
N ALA A 503 -13.65 19.67 -68.75
CA ALA A 503 -14.89 18.99 -69.13
C ALA A 503 -14.60 17.66 -69.83
N ALA A 504 -15.52 16.70 -69.70
CA ALA A 504 -15.47 15.45 -70.46
C ALA A 504 -15.64 15.76 -71.96
N ALA A 505 -14.64 15.40 -72.78
CA ALA A 505 -14.73 15.57 -74.22
C ALA A 505 -15.88 14.71 -74.78
N ALA A 506 -16.86 15.34 -75.43
CA ALA A 506 -17.82 14.66 -76.30
C ALA A 506 -17.11 14.30 -77.62
N GLY A 507 -17.13 13.00 -77.97
CA GLY A 507 -16.73 12.36 -79.22
C GLY A 507 -15.81 13.12 -80.20
N SER A 508 -14.57 12.66 -80.35
CA SER A 508 -13.73 13.01 -81.50
C SER A 508 -13.96 12.04 -82.65
N HIS A 509 -14.38 12.61 -83.79
CA HIS A 509 -14.55 12.00 -85.10
C HIS A 509 -13.41 11.09 -85.56
N GLU A 510 -13.82 9.97 -86.16
CA GLU A 510 -13.05 9.17 -87.11
C GLU A 510 -12.69 10.04 -88.33
N VAL A 511 -11.40 10.14 -88.66
CA VAL A 511 -10.93 10.82 -89.88
C VAL A 511 -10.13 9.81 -90.69
N ASP A 512 -10.75 9.37 -91.78
CA ASP A 512 -10.14 8.69 -92.92
C ASP A 512 -8.97 9.50 -93.50
N THR A 513 -7.86 8.82 -93.79
CA THR A 513 -6.91 9.25 -94.82
C THR A 513 -6.56 8.06 -95.71
N SER A 514 -6.78 8.28 -97.00
CA SER A 514 -6.99 7.31 -98.06
C SER A 514 -5.72 6.86 -98.79
N THR A 515 -5.84 5.68 -99.38
CA THR A 515 -5.27 5.23 -100.66
C THR A 515 -4.63 6.31 -101.54
N THR A 516 -3.32 6.19 -101.79
CA THR A 516 -2.68 6.67 -103.02
C THR A 516 -2.07 5.48 -103.74
N LYS A 517 -2.67 5.08 -104.87
CA LYS A 517 -2.06 4.19 -105.86
C LYS A 517 -1.12 5.01 -106.75
N SER A 518 0.05 4.47 -107.07
CA SER A 518 0.73 4.75 -108.35
C SER A 518 1.38 3.45 -108.87
N PRO A 519 1.43 3.20 -110.19
CA PRO A 519 1.67 1.88 -110.76
C PRO A 519 3.11 1.66 -111.32
N LEU A 520 3.37 0.37 -111.63
CA LEU A 520 4.29 -0.17 -112.65
C LEU A 520 5.82 -0.21 -112.40
N GLY A 521 6.37 -1.43 -112.44
CA GLY A 521 7.80 -1.70 -112.69
C GLY A 521 8.28 -3.13 -112.34
N ARG A 522 8.24 -4.05 -113.32
CA ARG A 522 8.97 -5.35 -113.45
C ARG A 522 10.47 -5.24 -113.06
N THR A 523 11.24 -6.24 -112.60
CA THR A 523 11.56 -7.61 -113.10
C THR A 523 12.52 -8.36 -112.14
N SER A 524 12.55 -9.71 -112.22
CA SER A 524 13.63 -10.70 -111.92
C SER A 524 14.22 -10.76 -110.49
N CYS A 525 14.39 -11.90 -109.81
CA CYS A 525 14.34 -13.34 -110.11
C CYS A 525 13.57 -14.06 -109.01
#